data_AF-A0AAV0XMM4-F1
#
_entry.id   AF-A0AAV0XMM4-F1
#
_cell.length_a   1.000
_cell.length_b   1.000
_cell.length_c   1.000
_cell.angle_alpha   90.00
_cell.angle_beta   90.00
_cell.angle_gamma   90.00
#
_symmetry.space_group_name_H-M   'P 1'
#
loop_
_entity.id
_entity.type
_entity.pdbx_description
1 polymer ?
#
loop_
_entity_poly.entity_id
_entity_poly.type
_entity_poly.pdbx_seq_one_letter_code
_entity_poly.pdbx_strand_id
1 'polypeptide(L)'
;MTKNSKTINHSPADSLPTSIQNIIKQKHKARRIWQNTRNPAVKRRLNQLTRRVKWELDNLRYNSYRAYLNKINPNDSSLWLATKRLLKQQDVIPPLKNGPAKFETNAEKSSKTISHPVLPP
;
A
#
# COMPACT_ATOMS: atom_id res chain seq x y z
N MET A 1 -8.61 30.86 -10.98
CA MET A 1 -8.49 29.38 -11.04
C MET A 1 -8.13 28.85 -9.65
N THR A 2 -9.12 28.51 -8.84
CA THR A 2 -8.91 27.95 -7.49
C THR A 2 -8.77 26.43 -7.57
N LYS A 3 -7.65 25.90 -7.07
CA LYS A 3 -7.40 24.45 -7.02
C LYS A 3 -8.11 23.87 -5.80
N ASN A 4 -9.23 23.18 -6.01
CA ASN A 4 -9.91 22.43 -4.96
C ASN A 4 -9.09 21.16 -4.65
N SER A 5 -8.26 21.21 -3.62
CA SER A 5 -7.58 20.03 -3.08
C SER A 5 -8.55 19.27 -2.18
N LYS A 6 -9.11 18.17 -2.68
CA LYS A 6 -9.96 17.27 -1.88
C LYS A 6 -9.08 16.57 -0.83
N THR A 7 -9.11 17.04 0.41
CA THR A 7 -8.49 16.34 1.54
C THR A 7 -9.30 15.08 1.81
N ILE A 8 -8.72 13.91 1.51
CA ILE A 8 -9.30 12.61 1.91
C ILE A 8 -9.12 12.52 3.43
N ASN A 9 -10.18 12.84 4.16
CA ASN A 9 -10.21 12.68 5.62
C ASN A 9 -10.23 11.18 5.93
N HIS A 10 -9.05 10.61 6.19
CA HIS A 10 -8.95 9.25 6.73
C HIS A 10 -9.57 9.21 8.13
N SER A 11 -10.39 8.19 8.41
CA SER A 11 -10.90 7.95 9.76
C SER A 11 -9.71 7.86 10.74
N PRO A 12 -9.79 8.38 11.97
CA PRO A 12 -8.71 8.24 12.95
C PRO A 12 -8.33 6.77 13.22
N ALA A 13 -9.26 5.83 12.98
CA ALA A 13 -9.02 4.39 13.02
C ALA A 13 -8.11 3.85 11.89
N ASP A 14 -7.98 4.57 10.77
CA ASP A 14 -7.11 4.23 9.64
C ASP A 14 -5.72 4.86 9.75
N SER A 15 -5.51 5.68 10.79
CA SER A 15 -4.22 6.35 10.99
C SER A 15 -3.22 5.39 11.66
N LEU A 16 -2.00 5.33 11.11
CA LEU A 16 -0.92 4.55 11.71
C LEU A 16 -0.65 5.07 13.15
N PRO A 17 -0.28 4.20 14.10
CA PRO A 17 0.12 4.64 15.43
C PRO A 17 1.17 5.74 15.38
N THR A 18 1.03 6.76 16.23
CA THR A 18 1.89 7.95 16.25
C THR A 18 3.38 7.59 16.35
N SER A 19 3.71 6.52 17.08
CA SER A 19 5.08 5.98 17.17
C SER A 19 5.64 5.62 15.79
N ILE A 20 4.90 4.88 14.97
CA ILE A 20 5.33 4.48 13.62
C ILE A 20 5.44 5.71 12.71
N GLN A 21 4.48 6.65 12.81
CA GLN A 21 4.54 7.90 12.04
C GLN A 21 5.81 8.69 12.37
N ASN A 22 6.21 8.76 13.64
CA ASN A 22 7.42 9.45 14.07
C ASN A 22 8.69 8.81 13.47
N ILE A 23 8.76 7.47 13.44
CA ILE A 23 9.88 6.75 12.82
C ILE A 23 9.92 7.01 11.30
N ILE A 24 8.77 7.05 10.63
CA ILE A 24 8.66 7.40 9.20
C ILE A 24 9.15 8.84 8.95
N LYS A 25 8.74 9.81 9.78
CA LYS A 25 9.21 11.20 9.70
C LYS A 25 10.74 11.27 9.85
N GLN A 26 11.31 10.55 10.81
CA GLN A 26 12.76 10.46 10.99
C GLN A 26 13.45 9.85 9.77
N LYS A 27 12.88 8.78 9.19
CA LYS A 27 13.39 8.15 7.96
C LYS A 27 13.41 9.13 6.80
N HIS A 28 12.36 9.93 6.62
CA HIS A 28 12.29 10.96 5.58
C HIS A 28 13.34 12.06 5.79
N LYS A 29 13.55 12.51 7.03
CA LYS A 29 14.62 13.47 7.37
C LYS A 29 16.00 12.91 7.02
N ALA A 30 16.29 11.66 7.42
CA ALA A 30 17.55 11.00 7.11
C ALA A 30 17.77 10.84 5.59
N ARG A 31 16.71 10.53 4.83
CA ARG A 31 16.76 10.46 3.36
C ARG A 31 17.16 11.79 2.74
N ARG A 32 16.54 12.89 3.17
CA ARG A 32 16.84 14.23 2.66
C ARG A 32 18.31 14.60 2.92
N ILE A 33 18.79 14.36 4.14
CA ILE A 33 20.20 14.63 4.49
C ILE A 33 21.14 13.78 3.63
N TRP A 34 20.86 12.48 3.45
CA TRP A 34 21.70 11.61 2.64
C TRP A 34 21.72 12.02 1.16
N GLN A 35 20.59 12.43 0.59
CA GLN A 35 20.53 12.89 -0.80
C GLN A 35 21.40 14.12 -1.03
N ASN A 36 21.43 15.04 -0.08
CA ASN A 36 22.21 16.28 -0.17
C ASN A 36 23.71 16.07 0.14
N THR A 37 24.03 15.28 1.16
CA THR A 37 25.42 15.17 1.68
C THR A 37 26.16 13.94 1.20
N ARG A 38 25.46 12.90 0.73
CA ARG A 38 25.98 11.56 0.41
C ARG A 38 26.82 10.90 1.52
N ASN A 39 26.73 11.37 2.76
CA ASN A 39 27.51 10.86 3.87
C ASN A 39 27.14 9.40 4.23
N PRO A 40 28.11 8.46 4.33
CA PRO A 40 27.86 7.05 4.62
C PRO A 40 27.29 6.79 6.03
N ALA A 41 27.60 7.62 7.02
CA ALA A 41 27.00 7.51 8.36
C ALA A 41 25.48 7.76 8.32
N VAL A 42 25.07 8.77 7.54
CA VAL A 42 23.64 9.07 7.33
C VAL A 42 22.94 7.95 6.56
N LYS A 43 23.63 7.33 5.58
CA LYS A 43 23.11 6.14 4.86
C LYS A 43 22.88 4.96 5.81
N ARG A 44 23.80 4.71 6.74
CA ARG A 44 23.63 3.67 7.79
C ARG A 44 22.38 3.97 8.64
N ARG A 45 22.20 5.21 9.09
CA ARG A 45 21.02 5.63 9.85
C ARG A 45 19.73 5.47 9.07
N LEU A 46 19.70 5.86 7.79
CA LEU A 46 18.57 5.65 6.89
C LEU A 46 18.17 4.17 6.82
N ASN A 47 19.14 3.28 6.63
CA ASN A 47 18.91 1.84 6.51
C ASN A 47 18.36 1.26 7.82
N GLN A 48 18.93 1.66 8.98
CA GLN A 48 18.41 1.29 10.30
C GLN A 48 16.94 1.72 10.48
N LEU A 49 16.62 2.98 10.18
CA LEU A 49 15.26 3.50 10.26
C LEU A 49 14.32 2.77 9.29
N THR A 50 14.79 2.43 8.09
CA THR A 50 14.01 1.68 7.10
C THR A 50 13.66 0.28 7.60
N ARG A 51 14.64 -0.44 8.18
CA ARG A 51 14.39 -1.75 8.80
C ARG A 51 13.44 -1.63 9.99
N ARG A 52 13.60 -0.60 10.82
CA ARG A 52 12.73 -0.37 11.97
C ARG A 52 11.28 -0.13 11.54
N VAL A 53 11.04 0.71 10.52
CA VAL A 53 9.69 0.93 9.99
C VAL A 53 9.07 -0.38 9.51
N LYS A 54 9.81 -1.20 8.76
CA LYS A 54 9.30 -2.51 8.30
C LYS A 54 8.90 -3.39 9.49
N TRP A 55 9.81 -3.53 10.45
CA TRP A 55 9.58 -4.35 11.65
C TRP A 55 8.36 -3.88 12.46
N GLU A 56 8.18 -2.57 12.66
CA GLU A 56 7.03 -2.03 13.38
C GLU A 56 5.70 -2.28 12.65
N LEU A 57 5.69 -2.14 11.32
CA LEU A 57 4.51 -2.43 10.52
C LEU A 57 4.15 -3.91 10.53
N ASP A 58 5.16 -4.79 10.42
CA ASP A 58 4.97 -6.23 10.50
C ASP A 58 4.46 -6.64 11.90
N ASN A 59 5.02 -6.06 12.95
CA ASN A 59 4.59 -6.29 14.33
C ASN A 59 3.15 -5.80 14.55
N LEU A 60 2.80 -4.61 14.03
CA LEU A 60 1.42 -4.11 14.09
C LEU A 60 0.44 -5.06 13.40
N ARG A 61 0.78 -5.53 12.20
CA ARG A 61 -0.03 -6.49 11.43
C ARG A 61 -0.15 -7.84 12.16
N TYR A 62 0.94 -8.31 12.75
CA TYR A 62 0.95 -9.54 13.53
C TYR A 62 0.03 -9.42 14.75
N ASN A 63 0.15 -8.33 15.52
CA ASN A 63 -0.64 -8.11 16.73
C ASN A 63 -2.13 -7.92 16.41
N SER A 64 -2.46 -7.20 15.34
CA SER A 64 -3.86 -7.06 14.91
C SER A 64 -4.45 -8.41 14.48
N TYR A 65 -3.68 -9.23 13.77
CA TYR A 65 -4.11 -10.56 13.38
C TYR A 65 -4.23 -11.51 14.59
N ARG A 66 -3.30 -11.45 15.54
CA ARG A 66 -3.39 -12.19 16.81
C ARG A 66 -4.63 -11.82 17.61
N ALA A 67 -4.92 -10.52 17.74
CA ALA A 67 -6.13 -10.04 18.40
C ALA A 67 -7.41 -10.51 17.68
N TYR A 68 -7.39 -10.52 16.34
CA TYR A 68 -8.47 -11.09 15.53
C TYR A 68 -8.66 -12.59 15.82
N LEU A 69 -7.59 -13.39 15.83
CA LEU A 69 -7.68 -14.83 16.12
C LEU A 69 -8.25 -15.10 17.51
N ASN A 70 -7.84 -14.33 18.52
CA ASN A 70 -8.35 -14.47 19.88
C ASN A 70 -9.85 -14.17 20.00
N LYS A 71 -10.41 -13.40 19.06
CA LYS A 71 -11.84 -13.07 19.00
C LYS A 71 -12.67 -14.14 18.28
N ILE A 72 -12.06 -15.05 17.53
CA ILE A 72 -12.78 -16.10 16.81
C ILE A 72 -13.38 -17.09 17.80
N ASN A 73 -14.67 -17.36 17.67
CA ASN A 73 -15.39 -18.32 18.50
C ASN A 73 -15.90 -19.49 17.63
N PRO A 74 -15.68 -20.76 18.02
CA PRO A 74 -16.21 -21.92 17.29
C PRO A 74 -17.74 -22.02 17.27
N ASN A 75 -18.44 -21.40 18.22
CA ASN A 75 -19.90 -21.43 18.29
C ASN A 75 -20.58 -20.44 17.31
N ASP A 76 -19.80 -19.55 16.70
CA ASP A 76 -20.30 -18.53 15.78
C ASP A 76 -19.84 -18.79 14.34
N SER A 77 -20.49 -18.15 13.36
CA SER A 77 -20.08 -18.18 11.95
C SER A 77 -18.69 -17.57 11.68
N SER A 78 -18.08 -16.93 12.69
CA SER A 78 -16.77 -16.27 12.60
C SER A 78 -15.64 -17.21 12.16
N LEU A 79 -15.67 -18.48 12.59
CA LEU A 79 -14.68 -19.49 12.22
C LEU A 79 -14.75 -19.80 10.71
N TRP A 80 -15.96 -19.98 10.18
CA TRP A 80 -16.18 -20.18 8.75
C TRP A 80 -15.74 -18.97 7.92
N LEU A 81 -16.02 -17.75 8.37
CA LEU A 81 -15.54 -16.55 7.69
C LEU A 81 -14.01 -16.50 7.66
N ALA A 82 -13.34 -16.92 8.74
CA ALA A 82 -11.89 -16.97 8.80
C ALA A 82 -11.30 -18.00 7.81
N THR A 83 -11.84 -19.22 7.77
CA THR A 83 -11.41 -20.26 6.82
C THR A 83 -11.70 -19.85 5.39
N LYS A 84 -12.88 -19.30 5.10
CA LYS A 84 -13.22 -18.76 3.78
C LYS A 84 -12.24 -17.68 3.33
N ARG A 85 -11.85 -16.75 4.22
CA ARG A 85 -10.85 -15.72 3.89
C ARG A 85 -9.47 -16.30 3.64
N LEU A 86 -9.07 -17.33 4.38
CA LEU A 86 -7.77 -18.01 4.21
C LEU A 86 -7.68 -18.77 2.90
N LEU A 87 -8.76 -19.47 2.52
CA LEU A 87 -8.86 -20.26 1.29
C LEU A 87 -9.13 -19.40 0.05
N LYS A 88 -9.53 -18.13 0.23
CA LYS A 88 -9.78 -17.22 -0.88
C LYS A 88 -8.48 -16.95 -1.64
N GLN A 89 -8.31 -17.63 -2.76
CA GLN A 89 -7.29 -17.31 -3.73
C GLN A 89 -7.68 -16.04 -4.48
N GLN A 90 -6.69 -15.19 -4.77
CA GLN A 90 -6.91 -14.01 -5.58
C GLN A 90 -6.87 -14.43 -7.05
N ASP A 91 -8.01 -14.33 -7.73
CA ASP A 91 -8.04 -14.54 -9.17
C ASP A 91 -7.20 -13.46 -9.86
N VAL A 92 -6.25 -13.91 -10.69
CA VAL A 92 -5.50 -13.02 -11.58
C VAL A 92 -6.46 -12.60 -12.69
N ILE A 93 -6.72 -11.29 -12.78
CA ILE A 93 -7.54 -10.76 -13.88
C ILE A 93 -6.82 -11.12 -15.19
N PRO A 94 -7.45 -11.91 -16.09
CA PRO A 94 -6.80 -12.29 -17.33
C PRO A 94 -6.52 -11.05 -18.20
N PRO A 95 -5.47 -11.07 -19.02
CA PRO A 95 -5.18 -9.97 -19.94
C PRO A 95 -6.34 -9.77 -20.91
N LEU A 96 -6.66 -8.50 -21.22
CA LEU A 96 -7.66 -8.14 -22.22
C LEU A 96 -7.18 -8.60 -23.59
N LYS A 97 -7.93 -9.49 -24.25
CA LYS A 97 -7.65 -9.96 -25.60
C LYS A 97 -8.39 -9.07 -26.61
N ASN A 98 -7.65 -8.30 -27.41
CA ASN A 98 -8.18 -7.63 -28.60
C ASN A 98 -7.47 -8.21 -29.83
N GLY A 99 -8.02 -9.27 -30.43
CA GLY A 99 -7.41 -9.95 -31.58
C GLY A 99 -6.07 -10.65 -31.24
N PRO A 100 -5.10 -10.76 -32.17
CA PRO A 100 -3.82 -11.44 -31.93
C PRO A 100 -2.87 -10.69 -30.98
N ALA A 101 -3.21 -9.46 -30.57
CA ALA A 101 -2.35 -8.65 -29.74
C ALA A 101 -2.65 -8.87 -28.24
N LYS A 102 -1.64 -9.35 -27.51
CA LYS A 102 -1.64 -9.43 -26.05
C LYS A 102 -1.01 -8.16 -25.49
N PHE A 103 -1.69 -7.51 -24.54
CA PHE A 103 -1.16 -6.34 -23.84
C PHE A 103 -0.92 -6.71 -22.38
N GLU A 104 0.35 -6.84 -22.02
CA GLU A 104 0.81 -7.38 -20.73
C GLU A 104 1.15 -6.27 -19.73
N THR A 105 1.38 -5.04 -20.21
CA THR A 105 1.89 -3.94 -19.37
C THR A 105 0.87 -2.82 -19.17
N ASN A 106 0.85 -2.21 -17.98
CA ASN A 106 -0.06 -1.09 -17.65
C ASN A 106 0.12 0.12 -18.59
N ALA A 107 1.34 0.34 -19.09
CA ALA A 107 1.66 1.39 -20.05
C ALA A 107 0.97 1.19 -21.42
N GLU A 108 0.79 -0.07 -21.86
CA GLU A 108 0.16 -0.39 -23.15
C GLU A 108 -1.35 -0.20 -23.13
N LYS A 109 -1.97 -0.35 -21.95
CA LYS A 109 -3.41 -0.16 -21.77
C LYS A 109 -3.78 1.32 -21.77
N SER A 110 -2.93 2.22 -21.26
CA SER A 110 -3.27 3.66 -21.15
C SER A 110 -3.17 4.42 -22.47
N SER A 111 -2.40 3.94 -23.44
CA SER A 111 -2.22 4.62 -24.73
C SER A 111 -3.45 4.51 -25.64
N LYS A 112 -4.25 3.44 -25.53
CA LYS A 112 -5.45 3.23 -26.35
C LYS A 112 -6.65 4.06 -25.93
N THR A 113 -6.79 4.39 -24.64
CA THR A 113 -7.87 5.26 -24.17
C THR A 113 -7.79 6.69 -24.72
N ILE A 114 -6.63 7.11 -25.24
CA ILE A 114 -6.40 8.45 -25.81
C ILE A 114 -6.79 8.49 -27.30
N SER A 115 -6.95 7.36 -27.99
CA SER A 115 -7.18 7.33 -29.45
C SER A 115 -8.65 7.23 -29.89
N HIS A 116 -9.63 7.39 -28.99
CA HIS A 116 -11.01 7.59 -29.43
C HIS A 116 -11.18 9.04 -29.91
N PRO A 117 -11.48 9.27 -31.20
CA PRO A 117 -11.53 10.61 -31.75
C PRO A 117 -12.74 11.35 -31.18
N VAL A 118 -12.48 12.47 -30.53
CA VAL A 118 -13.46 13.52 -30.31
C VAL A 118 -13.94 13.96 -31.70
N LEU A 119 -15.21 13.73 -31.99
CA LEU A 119 -15.87 14.34 -33.16
C LEU A 119 -15.87 15.87 -32.95
N PRO A 120 -15.37 16.66 -33.92
CA PRO A 120 -15.44 18.13 -33.83
C PRO A 120 -16.90 18.63 -33.91
N PRO A 121 -17.17 19.85 -33.40
CA PRO A 121 -18.52 20.39 -33.19
C PRO A 121 -19.32 20.61 -34.47
#